data_AF-A0A7I0HNU7-F1
#
_entry.id   AF-A0A7I0HNU7-F1
#
_cell.length_a   1.000
_cell.length_b   1.000
_cell.length_c   1.000
_cell.angle_alpha   90.00
_cell.angle_beta   90.00
_cell.angle_gamma   90.00
#
_symmetry.space_group_name_H-M   'P 1'
#
loop_
_entity.id
_entity.type
_entity.pdbx_description
1 polymer ?
#
loop_
_entity_poly.entity_id
_entity_poly.type
_entity_poly.pdbx_seq_one_letter_code
_entity_poly.pdbx_strand_id
1 'polypeptide(L)'
;MNEIVNKSYTLKGLPFFIASLLFAIYYSLLYIVPPPPSETSHLHLWIMEWKFYLQIADEILIFATISLLPAIYTLTNVRLIIESKLSLFASGLFYLFIIPLFVLVDLLLGRLVYPVNVYPLTADTIVFILSFITGIMHMISIMLALAILLYGVSYRKNTLGSLILVTAILGFGFQMIASYPWLLTPGILLVCQLSFPIWLFLIGLYLIKVEYRIPNKNQTDLN
;
A
#
# COMPACT_ATOMS: atom_id res chain seq x y z
N MET A 1 23.88 26.88 1.50
CA MET A 1 23.55 26.13 0.26
C MET A 1 23.37 24.63 0.48
N ASN A 2 24.19 23.98 1.33
CA ASN A 2 24.03 22.55 1.68
C ASN A 2 22.69 22.18 2.35
N GLU A 3 22.10 23.05 3.18
CA GLU A 3 20.82 22.76 3.84
C GLU A 3 19.61 22.72 2.89
N ILE A 4 19.58 23.61 1.88
CA ILE A 4 18.46 23.70 0.93
C ILE A 4 18.45 22.47 0.01
N VAL A 5 19.63 21.99 -0.36
CA VAL A 5 19.84 20.81 -1.19
C VAL A 5 19.47 19.53 -0.41
N ASN A 6 19.85 19.41 0.86
CA ASN A 6 19.42 18.30 1.74
C ASN A 6 17.90 18.24 1.96
N LYS A 7 17.23 19.40 1.99
CA LYS A 7 15.77 19.50 2.15
C LYS A 7 15.04 18.88 0.96
N SER A 8 15.51 19.09 -0.26
CA SER A 8 14.90 18.56 -1.50
C SER A 8 14.94 17.02 -1.55
N TYR A 9 16.06 16.42 -1.12
CA TYR A 9 16.25 14.96 -1.16
C TYR A 9 15.39 14.21 -0.14
N THR A 10 15.26 14.78 1.07
CA THR A 10 14.41 14.21 2.13
C THR A 10 12.92 14.26 1.74
N LEU A 11 12.51 15.29 0.98
CA LEU A 11 11.12 15.45 0.54
C LEU A 11 10.63 14.34 -0.40
N LYS A 12 11.50 13.74 -1.23
CA LYS A 12 11.08 12.69 -2.19
C LYS A 12 10.90 11.32 -1.56
N GLY A 13 11.67 11.00 -0.52
CA GLY A 13 11.54 9.74 0.23
C GLY A 13 10.40 9.77 1.26
N LEU A 14 10.05 10.96 1.78
CA LEU A 14 9.05 11.15 2.84
C LEU A 14 7.68 10.52 2.52
N PRO A 15 7.09 10.68 1.31
CA PRO A 15 5.85 10.01 0.95
C PRO A 15 5.86 8.49 1.14
N PHE A 16 6.99 7.84 0.83
CA PHE A 16 7.11 6.38 0.96
C PHE A 16 7.13 5.95 2.42
N PHE A 17 7.78 6.72 3.29
CA PHE A 17 7.85 6.40 4.72
C PHE A 17 6.50 6.61 5.40
N ILE A 18 5.78 7.68 5.05
CA ILE A 18 4.44 7.93 5.57
C ILE A 18 3.50 6.81 5.12
N ALA A 19 3.45 6.51 3.81
CA ALA A 19 2.60 5.44 3.29
C ALA A 19 2.96 4.08 3.90
N SER A 20 4.25 3.75 3.98
CA SER A 20 4.74 2.52 4.61
C SER A 20 4.26 2.38 6.05
N LEU A 21 4.44 3.42 6.86
CA LEU A 21 4.03 3.40 8.26
C LEU A 21 2.52 3.23 8.41
N LEU A 22 1.73 4.00 7.65
CA LEU A 22 0.26 3.95 7.75
C LEU A 22 -0.29 2.60 7.30
N PHE A 23 0.20 2.02 6.19
CA PHE A 23 -0.21 0.67 5.78
C PHE A 23 0.23 -0.41 6.79
N ALA A 24 1.42 -0.28 7.39
CA ALA A 24 1.87 -1.21 8.42
C ALA A 24 0.96 -1.15 9.66
N ILE A 25 0.56 0.05 10.10
CA ILE A 25 -0.38 0.23 11.21
C ILE A 25 -1.76 -0.35 10.83
N TYR A 26 -2.28 -0.05 9.65
CA TYR A 26 -3.54 -0.59 9.15
C TYR A 26 -3.58 -2.12 9.21
N TYR A 27 -2.59 -2.81 8.63
CA TYR A 27 -2.55 -4.27 8.67
C TYR A 27 -2.39 -4.82 10.09
N SER A 28 -1.61 -4.15 10.94
CA SER A 28 -1.44 -4.55 12.34
C SER A 28 -2.73 -4.41 13.15
N LEU A 29 -3.52 -3.36 12.90
CA LEU A 29 -4.83 -3.18 13.54
C LEU A 29 -5.82 -4.25 13.10
N LEU A 30 -5.88 -4.56 11.80
CA LEU A 30 -6.76 -5.63 11.31
C LEU A 30 -6.36 -7.01 11.82
N TYR A 31 -5.07 -7.23 12.10
CA TYR A 31 -4.61 -8.46 12.74
C TYR A 31 -5.11 -8.61 14.19
N ILE A 32 -5.29 -7.50 14.91
CA ILE A 32 -5.83 -7.51 16.28
C ILE A 32 -7.31 -7.91 16.27
N VAL A 33 -8.05 -7.51 15.24
CA VAL A 33 -9.47 -7.86 15.08
C VAL A 33 -9.58 -9.35 14.72
N PRO A 34 -10.30 -10.17 15.51
CA PRO A 34 -10.48 -11.57 15.20
C PRO A 34 -11.30 -11.71 13.90
N PRO A 35 -11.10 -12.79 13.13
CA PRO A 35 -11.90 -13.04 11.93
C PRO A 35 -13.41 -12.98 12.24
N PRO A 36 -14.22 -12.44 11.32
CA PRO A 36 -15.67 -12.38 11.53
C PRO A 36 -16.24 -13.79 11.72
N PRO A 37 -17.18 -13.98 12.66
CA PRO A 37 -17.76 -15.29 12.93
C PRO A 37 -18.56 -15.79 11.72
N SER A 38 -18.58 -17.11 11.52
CA SER A 38 -19.36 -17.75 10.45
C SER A 38 -20.88 -17.72 10.71
N GLU A 39 -21.28 -17.62 11.98
CA GLU A 39 -22.68 -17.53 12.38
C GLU A 39 -23.19 -16.09 12.26
N THR A 40 -24.20 -15.88 11.40
CA THR A 40 -24.73 -14.55 11.08
C THR A 40 -25.35 -13.84 12.28
N SER A 41 -25.87 -14.58 13.25
CA SER A 41 -26.41 -14.06 14.52
C SER A 41 -25.37 -13.33 15.36
N HIS A 42 -24.09 -13.68 15.23
CA HIS A 42 -23.00 -13.11 16.05
C HIS A 42 -22.29 -11.94 15.36
N LEU A 43 -22.57 -11.66 14.08
CA LEU A 43 -21.90 -10.60 13.32
C LEU A 43 -22.10 -9.21 13.94
N HIS A 44 -23.31 -8.90 14.40
CA HIS A 44 -23.59 -7.63 15.05
C HIS A 44 -22.80 -7.44 16.35
N LEU A 45 -22.70 -8.50 17.16
CA LEU A 45 -21.94 -8.47 18.41
C LEU A 45 -20.44 -8.29 18.11
N TRP A 46 -19.92 -9.01 17.12
CA TRP A 46 -18.53 -8.86 16.67
C TRP A 46 -18.23 -7.43 16.20
N ILE A 47 -19.10 -6.83 15.37
CA ILE A 47 -18.93 -5.42 14.95
C ILE A 47 -18.91 -4.51 16.18
N MET A 48 -19.82 -4.69 17.13
CA MET A 48 -19.92 -3.84 18.31
C MET A 48 -18.69 -3.95 19.22
N GLU A 49 -18.18 -5.17 19.42
CA GLU A 49 -17.01 -5.44 20.24
C GLU A 49 -15.72 -4.85 19.63
N TRP A 50 -15.55 -4.97 18.31
CA TRP A 50 -14.34 -4.57 17.60
C TRP A 50 -14.47 -3.22 16.89
N LYS A 51 -15.58 -2.51 17.10
CA LYS A 51 -15.93 -1.25 16.44
C LYS A 51 -14.80 -0.24 16.46
N PHE A 52 -14.20 -0.03 17.61
CA PHE A 52 -13.14 0.97 17.79
C PHE A 52 -11.92 0.69 16.89
N TYR A 53 -11.46 -0.56 16.83
CA TYR A 53 -10.33 -0.94 15.99
C TYR A 53 -10.67 -0.81 14.51
N LEU A 54 -11.88 -1.22 14.12
CA LEU A 54 -12.36 -1.09 12.74
C LEU A 54 -12.49 0.38 12.32
N GLN A 55 -12.96 1.27 13.21
CA GLN A 55 -13.00 2.72 12.94
C GLN A 55 -11.61 3.31 12.75
N ILE A 56 -10.65 2.96 13.61
CA ILE A 56 -9.28 3.46 13.44
C ILE A 56 -8.64 2.89 12.16
N ALA A 57 -8.89 1.62 11.85
CA ALA A 57 -8.38 1.02 10.63
C ALA A 57 -8.95 1.72 9.38
N ASP A 58 -10.23 2.06 9.39
CA ASP A 58 -10.89 2.87 8.36
C ASP A 58 -10.17 4.21 8.17
N GLU A 59 -10.09 5.05 9.22
CA GLU A 59 -9.43 6.36 9.13
C GLU A 59 -7.97 6.26 8.66
N ILE A 60 -7.21 5.27 9.14
CA ILE A 60 -5.81 5.09 8.72
C ILE A 60 -5.72 4.67 7.26
N LEU A 61 -6.66 3.88 6.75
CA LEU A 61 -6.64 3.39 5.37
C LEU A 61 -6.78 4.53 4.37
N ILE A 62 -7.69 5.49 4.59
CA ILE A 62 -7.82 6.63 3.69
C ILE A 62 -6.57 7.50 3.70
N PHE A 63 -5.96 7.76 4.86
CA PHE A 63 -4.70 8.52 4.95
C PHE A 63 -3.54 7.76 4.30
N ALA A 64 -3.45 6.43 4.50
CA ALA A 64 -2.46 5.58 3.85
C ALA A 64 -2.59 5.67 2.32
N THR A 65 -3.82 5.55 1.82
CA THR A 65 -4.15 5.59 0.40
C THR A 65 -3.82 6.93 -0.24
N ILE A 66 -4.15 8.04 0.41
CA ILE A 66 -3.81 9.39 -0.08
C ILE A 66 -2.29 9.59 -0.08
N SER A 67 -1.60 9.16 0.97
CA SER A 67 -0.13 9.29 1.07
C SER A 67 0.63 8.47 0.02
N LEU A 68 -0.01 7.43 -0.55
CA LEU A 68 0.54 6.61 -1.63
C LEU A 68 0.63 7.38 -2.96
N LEU A 69 -0.28 8.31 -3.23
CA LEU A 69 -0.33 9.09 -4.47
C LEU A 69 1.01 9.78 -4.81
N PRO A 70 1.62 10.59 -3.90
CA PRO A 70 2.91 11.21 -4.17
C PRO A 70 4.08 10.22 -4.23
N ALA A 71 3.99 9.07 -3.56
CA ALA A 71 5.00 8.01 -3.66
C ALA A 71 5.03 7.40 -5.08
N ILE A 72 3.86 7.01 -5.60
CA ILE A 72 3.75 6.46 -6.97
C ILE A 72 4.09 7.52 -8.02
N TYR A 73 3.71 8.78 -7.79
CA TYR A 73 4.08 9.89 -8.68
C TYR A 73 5.60 10.03 -8.77
N THR A 74 6.29 9.94 -7.63
CA THR A 74 7.75 10.00 -7.56
C THR A 74 8.39 8.83 -8.31
N LEU A 75 7.88 7.60 -8.20
CA LEU A 75 8.38 6.47 -9.00
C LEU A 75 8.19 6.71 -10.51
N THR A 76 7.05 7.29 -10.89
CA THR A 76 6.77 7.61 -12.28
C THR A 76 7.72 8.68 -12.81
N ASN A 77 8.04 9.70 -12.02
CA ASN A 77 8.78 10.89 -12.46
C ASN A 77 10.29 10.88 -12.23
N VAL A 78 10.81 10.09 -11.28
CA VAL A 78 12.26 9.82 -11.17
C VAL A 78 12.82 9.23 -12.49
N ARG A 79 11.93 8.82 -13.39
CA ARG A 79 12.18 8.33 -14.74
C ARG A 79 12.13 9.33 -15.89
N LEU A 80 12.08 10.63 -15.64
CA LEU A 80 12.39 11.62 -16.69
C LEU A 80 13.80 11.45 -17.30
N ILE A 81 14.60 10.49 -16.80
CA ILE A 81 15.93 10.13 -17.31
C ILE A 81 15.92 8.76 -18.05
N ILE A 82 14.90 7.89 -17.87
CA ILE A 82 14.82 6.56 -18.53
C ILE A 82 13.35 6.16 -18.76
N GLU A 83 12.86 6.17 -20.00
CA GLU A 83 11.52 5.68 -20.37
C GLU A 83 11.44 4.14 -20.32
N SER A 84 10.49 3.56 -19.59
CA SER A 84 10.13 2.11 -19.67
C SER A 84 8.64 2.00 -19.51
N LYS A 85 8.07 1.30 -20.47
CA LYS A 85 6.66 0.97 -20.53
C LYS A 85 6.20 0.19 -19.29
N LEU A 86 7.09 -0.58 -18.66
CA LEU A 86 6.77 -1.40 -17.48
C LEU A 86 6.45 -0.56 -16.24
N SER A 87 7.22 0.50 -15.95
CA SER A 87 6.92 1.34 -14.78
C SER A 87 5.68 2.20 -15.02
N LEU A 88 5.44 2.65 -16.26
CA LEU A 88 4.20 3.35 -16.62
C LEU A 88 3.01 2.42 -16.42
N PHE A 89 3.11 1.17 -16.86
CA PHE A 89 2.07 0.17 -16.64
C PHE A 89 1.84 -0.10 -15.15
N ALA A 90 2.91 -0.26 -14.35
CA ALA A 90 2.82 -0.39 -12.90
C ALA A 90 2.15 0.82 -12.24
N SER A 91 2.50 2.03 -12.66
CA SER A 91 1.88 3.27 -12.14
C SER A 91 0.41 3.34 -12.52
N GLY A 92 0.05 2.92 -13.73
CA GLY A 92 -1.33 2.74 -14.18
C GLY A 92 -2.11 1.75 -13.30
N LEU A 93 -1.51 0.61 -12.92
CA LEU A 93 -2.13 -0.32 -11.97
C LEU A 93 -2.44 0.34 -10.63
N PHE A 94 -1.53 1.17 -10.12
CA PHE A 94 -1.76 1.92 -8.89
C PHE A 94 -2.90 2.93 -9.01
N TYR A 95 -2.81 3.85 -9.98
CA TYR A 95 -3.76 4.95 -10.11
C TYR A 95 -5.15 4.51 -10.56
N LEU A 96 -5.25 3.55 -11.48
CA LEU A 96 -6.53 3.14 -12.06
C LEU A 96 -7.24 2.07 -11.25
N PHE A 97 -6.50 1.28 -10.45
CA PHE A 97 -7.09 0.15 -9.75
C PHE A 97 -6.77 0.12 -8.26
N ILE A 98 -5.51 -0.01 -7.85
CA ILE A 98 -5.17 -0.24 -6.42
C ILE A 98 -5.71 0.88 -5.52
N ILE A 99 -5.52 2.14 -5.93
CA ILE A 99 -5.96 3.30 -5.14
C ILE A 99 -7.49 3.36 -5.06
N PRO A 100 -8.26 3.33 -6.17
CA PRO A 100 -9.72 3.24 -6.10
C PRO A 100 -10.24 2.04 -5.30
N LEU A 101 -9.57 0.88 -5.38
CA LEU A 101 -9.97 -0.30 -4.64
C LEU A 101 -9.72 -0.15 -3.12
N PHE A 102 -8.63 0.48 -2.70
CA PHE A 102 -8.45 0.82 -1.28
C PHE A 102 -9.50 1.82 -0.78
N VAL A 103 -9.84 2.84 -1.59
CA VAL A 103 -10.95 3.76 -1.26
C VAL A 103 -12.28 2.99 -1.16
N LEU A 104 -12.50 1.98 -2.00
CA LEU A 104 -13.70 1.15 -1.89
C LEU A 104 -13.71 0.30 -0.61
N VAL A 105 -12.56 -0.27 -0.21
CA VAL A 105 -12.44 -1.00 1.07
C VAL A 105 -12.74 -0.08 2.25
N ASP A 106 -12.22 1.14 2.22
CA ASP A 106 -12.49 2.19 3.20
C ASP A 106 -14.00 2.48 3.30
N LEU A 107 -14.67 2.81 2.19
CA LEU A 107 -16.12 3.05 2.21
C LEU A 107 -16.93 1.85 2.75
N LEU A 108 -16.48 0.63 2.47
CA LEU A 108 -17.13 -0.59 2.95
C LEU A 108 -16.88 -0.83 4.45
N LEU A 109 -15.66 -0.61 4.95
CA LEU A 109 -15.33 -0.66 6.37
C LEU A 109 -16.09 0.42 7.14
N GLY A 110 -16.06 1.66 6.66
CA GLY A 110 -16.82 2.77 7.20
C GLY A 110 -18.31 2.47 7.30
N ARG A 111 -18.91 1.77 6.31
CA ARG A 111 -20.31 1.34 6.38
C ARG A 111 -20.60 0.35 7.52
N LEU A 112 -19.64 -0.49 7.91
CA LEU A 112 -19.81 -1.42 9.02
C LEU A 112 -19.86 -0.70 10.37
N VAL A 113 -19.14 0.41 10.53
CA VAL A 113 -18.90 1.04 11.83
C VAL A 113 -19.59 2.39 12.02
N TYR A 114 -19.85 3.12 10.94
CA TYR A 114 -20.50 4.43 10.99
C TYR A 114 -21.98 4.33 10.60
N PRO A 115 -22.88 4.98 11.38
CA PRO A 115 -24.30 5.01 11.08
C PRO A 115 -24.60 6.01 9.96
N VAL A 116 -24.20 5.68 8.72
CA VAL A 116 -24.46 6.52 7.54
C VAL A 116 -25.96 6.50 7.23
N ASN A 117 -26.60 7.67 7.31
CA ASN A 117 -28.01 7.90 6.95
C ASN A 117 -29.04 7.03 7.67
N VAL A 118 -28.68 6.43 8.82
CA VAL A 118 -29.57 5.59 9.66
C VAL A 118 -30.17 4.38 8.92
N TYR A 119 -29.63 4.01 7.75
CA TYR A 119 -30.08 2.80 7.06
C TYR A 119 -29.75 1.58 7.92
N PRO A 120 -30.69 0.64 8.09
CA PRO A 120 -30.45 -0.56 8.90
C PRO A 120 -29.34 -1.40 8.26
N LEU A 121 -28.40 -1.85 9.08
CA LEU A 121 -27.39 -2.81 8.68
C LEU A 121 -27.95 -4.19 9.01
N THR A 122 -28.42 -4.95 7.99
CA THR A 122 -28.92 -6.31 8.21
C THR A 122 -27.77 -7.32 8.20
N ALA A 123 -27.99 -8.51 8.76
CA ALA A 123 -27.00 -9.58 8.73
C ALA A 123 -26.54 -9.92 7.31
N ASP A 124 -27.47 -10.01 6.35
CA ASP A 124 -27.15 -10.26 4.93
C ASP A 124 -26.29 -9.14 4.33
N THR A 125 -26.56 -7.89 4.70
CA THR A 125 -25.73 -6.75 4.26
C THR A 125 -24.32 -6.84 4.84
N ILE A 126 -24.16 -7.26 6.09
CA ILE A 126 -22.84 -7.46 6.71
C ILE A 126 -22.07 -8.56 5.98
N VAL A 127 -22.71 -9.71 5.74
CA VAL A 127 -22.10 -10.83 5.01
C VAL A 127 -21.65 -10.40 3.62
N PHE A 128 -22.51 -9.67 2.90
CA PHE A 128 -22.18 -9.12 1.60
C PHE A 128 -20.96 -8.19 1.66
N ILE A 129 -20.95 -7.22 2.58
CA ILE A 129 -19.84 -6.27 2.74
C ILE A 129 -18.53 -7.00 3.06
N LEU A 130 -18.52 -7.91 4.03
CA LEU A 130 -17.32 -8.65 4.42
C LEU A 130 -16.78 -9.54 3.29
N SER A 131 -17.69 -10.21 2.57
CA SER A 131 -17.34 -11.01 1.39
C SER A 131 -16.75 -10.13 0.29
N PHE A 132 -17.33 -8.94 0.08
CA PHE A 132 -16.87 -8.03 -0.95
C PHE A 132 -15.52 -7.39 -0.61
N ILE A 133 -15.30 -6.98 0.65
CA ILE A 133 -13.99 -6.55 1.16
C ILE A 133 -12.95 -7.65 0.90
N THR A 134 -13.26 -8.91 1.21
CA THR A 134 -12.35 -10.05 0.98
C THR A 134 -12.00 -10.18 -0.50
N GLY A 135 -12.99 -10.10 -1.40
CA GLY A 135 -12.77 -10.15 -2.84
C GLY A 135 -11.96 -8.96 -3.38
N ILE A 136 -12.17 -7.76 -2.85
CA ILE A 136 -11.39 -6.57 -3.23
C ILE A 136 -9.93 -6.71 -2.74
N MET A 137 -9.72 -7.18 -1.51
CA MET A 137 -8.37 -7.40 -0.97
C MET A 137 -7.59 -8.47 -1.75
N HIS A 138 -8.27 -9.53 -2.24
CA HIS A 138 -7.70 -10.48 -3.20
C HIS A 138 -7.19 -9.77 -4.46
N MET A 139 -8.03 -8.93 -5.08
CA MET A 139 -7.69 -8.18 -6.29
C MET A 139 -6.54 -7.19 -6.07
N ILE A 140 -6.59 -6.44 -4.96
CA ILE A 140 -5.51 -5.52 -4.54
C ILE A 140 -4.19 -6.28 -4.42
N SER A 141 -4.18 -7.44 -3.77
CA SER A 141 -2.95 -8.22 -3.55
C SER A 141 -2.35 -8.71 -4.87
N ILE A 142 -3.16 -9.20 -5.81
CA ILE A 142 -2.68 -9.60 -7.15
C ILE A 142 -2.09 -8.40 -7.91
N MET A 143 -2.79 -7.26 -7.88
CA MET A 143 -2.34 -6.05 -8.57
C MET A 143 -1.06 -5.48 -7.95
N LEU A 144 -0.97 -5.48 -6.62
CA LEU A 144 0.24 -5.11 -5.90
C LEU A 144 1.40 -6.03 -6.26
N ALA A 145 1.18 -7.35 -6.28
CA ALA A 145 2.21 -8.32 -6.67
C ALA A 145 2.79 -7.96 -8.04
N LEU A 146 1.92 -7.78 -9.04
CA LEU A 146 2.32 -7.44 -10.40
C LEU A 146 3.03 -6.07 -10.46
N ALA A 147 2.46 -5.03 -9.84
CA ALA A 147 3.03 -3.68 -9.88
C ALA A 147 4.42 -3.61 -9.21
N ILE A 148 4.59 -4.27 -8.06
CA ILE A 148 5.86 -4.39 -7.35
C ILE A 148 6.91 -5.05 -8.26
N LEU A 149 6.57 -6.18 -8.89
CA LEU A 149 7.47 -6.88 -9.80
C LEU A 149 7.87 -6.01 -11.00
N LEU A 150 6.90 -5.33 -11.62
CA LEU A 150 7.13 -4.46 -12.77
C LEU A 150 8.04 -3.27 -12.43
N TYR A 151 7.87 -2.65 -11.27
CA TYR A 151 8.82 -1.65 -10.77
C TYR A 151 10.20 -2.26 -10.53
N GLY A 152 10.29 -3.41 -9.87
CA GLY A 152 11.55 -4.13 -9.65
C GLY A 152 12.34 -4.36 -10.94
N VAL A 153 11.65 -4.91 -11.95
CA VAL A 153 12.21 -5.17 -13.29
C VAL A 153 12.60 -3.87 -13.99
N SER A 154 11.86 -2.77 -13.78
CA SER A 154 12.16 -1.47 -14.39
C SER A 154 13.42 -0.82 -13.85
N TYR A 155 13.70 -0.93 -12.55
CA TYR A 155 14.88 -0.33 -11.91
C TYR A 155 16.11 -1.24 -11.88
N ARG A 156 16.02 -2.48 -12.40
CA ARG A 156 17.08 -3.50 -12.30
C ARG A 156 18.46 -3.07 -12.81
N LYS A 157 18.51 -2.15 -13.78
CA LYS A 157 19.77 -1.70 -14.42
C LYS A 157 20.49 -0.58 -13.66
N ASN A 158 19.91 -0.06 -12.57
CA ASN A 158 20.52 1.03 -11.81
C ASN A 158 21.59 0.51 -10.83
N THR A 159 22.39 1.41 -10.24
CA THR A 159 23.52 1.10 -9.35
C THR A 159 23.16 0.34 -8.06
N LEU A 160 21.87 0.23 -7.71
CA LEU A 160 21.33 -0.68 -6.67
C LEU A 160 20.14 -1.52 -7.18
N GLY A 161 19.99 -1.65 -8.50
CA GLY A 161 18.84 -2.28 -9.14
C GLY A 161 18.67 -3.76 -8.81
N SER A 162 19.77 -4.47 -8.51
CA SER A 162 19.72 -5.88 -8.08
C SER A 162 18.97 -6.04 -6.75
N LEU A 163 19.25 -5.18 -5.76
CA LEU A 163 18.58 -5.23 -4.46
C LEU A 163 17.08 -4.92 -4.59
N ILE A 164 16.72 -3.92 -5.39
CA ILE A 164 15.33 -3.57 -5.67
C ILE A 164 14.59 -4.70 -6.37
N LEU A 165 15.25 -5.40 -7.30
CA LEU A 165 14.66 -6.53 -7.98
C LEU A 165 14.42 -7.71 -7.02
N VAL A 166 15.38 -8.03 -6.15
CA VAL A 166 15.23 -9.10 -5.15
C VAL A 166 14.07 -8.80 -4.19
N THR A 167 14.00 -7.58 -3.66
CA THR A 167 12.90 -7.19 -2.75
C THR A 167 11.56 -7.17 -3.46
N ALA A 168 11.54 -6.81 -4.76
CA ALA A 168 10.33 -6.89 -5.57
C ALA A 168 9.88 -8.33 -5.86
N ILE A 169 10.80 -9.27 -6.10
CA ILE A 169 10.47 -10.69 -6.28
C ILE A 169 9.87 -11.27 -4.98
N LEU A 170 10.45 -10.94 -3.83
CA LEU A 170 9.91 -11.35 -2.53
C LEU A 170 8.54 -10.72 -2.28
N GLY A 171 8.39 -9.42 -2.52
CA GLY A 171 7.11 -8.71 -2.42
C GLY A 171 6.04 -9.30 -3.34
N PHE A 172 6.39 -9.64 -4.58
CA PHE A 172 5.53 -10.37 -5.51
C PHE A 172 5.06 -11.70 -4.92
N GLY A 173 5.97 -12.53 -4.43
CA GLY A 173 5.63 -13.84 -3.86
C GLY A 173 4.70 -13.71 -2.65
N PHE A 174 5.02 -12.81 -1.72
CA PHE A 174 4.18 -12.58 -0.54
C PHE A 174 2.80 -12.02 -0.90
N GLN A 175 2.70 -11.08 -1.83
CA GLN A 175 1.41 -10.54 -2.25
C GLN A 175 0.58 -11.57 -3.02
N MET A 176 1.21 -12.46 -3.79
CA MET A 176 0.51 -13.60 -4.40
C MET A 176 -0.07 -14.54 -3.34
N ILE A 177 0.68 -14.82 -2.26
CA ILE A 177 0.17 -15.62 -1.14
C ILE A 177 -0.98 -14.87 -0.44
N ALA A 178 -0.79 -13.58 -0.11
CA ALA A 178 -1.79 -12.72 0.53
C ALA A 178 -3.10 -12.61 -0.26
N SER A 179 -3.08 -12.85 -1.57
CA SER A 179 -4.30 -12.83 -2.39
C SER A 179 -5.31 -13.91 -2.02
N TYR A 180 -4.94 -14.93 -1.26
CA TYR A 180 -5.85 -15.98 -0.80
C TYR A 180 -6.06 -15.94 0.73
N PRO A 181 -6.60 -14.83 1.29
CA PRO A 181 -6.66 -14.64 2.74
C PRO A 181 -7.47 -15.73 3.46
N TRP A 182 -8.46 -16.34 2.79
CA TRP A 182 -9.28 -17.43 3.34
C TRP A 182 -8.54 -18.77 3.49
N LEU A 183 -7.35 -18.92 2.91
CA LEU A 183 -6.52 -20.11 3.05
C LEU A 183 -5.41 -19.94 4.11
N LEU A 184 -5.28 -18.75 4.68
CA LEU A 184 -4.17 -18.38 5.55
C LEU A 184 -4.61 -18.18 6.99
N THR A 185 -3.71 -18.48 7.92
CA THR A 185 -3.87 -18.03 9.30
C THR A 185 -3.64 -16.52 9.38
N PRO A 186 -4.28 -15.80 10.32
CA PRO A 186 -4.12 -14.35 10.44
C PRO A 186 -2.67 -13.88 10.54
N GLY A 187 -1.81 -14.64 11.23
CA GLY A 187 -0.39 -14.33 11.36
C GLY A 187 0.38 -14.44 10.04
N ILE A 188 0.13 -15.48 9.24
CA ILE A 188 0.77 -15.62 7.91
C ILE A 188 0.27 -14.53 6.97
N LEU A 189 -1.04 -14.24 6.99
CA LEU A 189 -1.63 -13.16 6.21
C LEU A 189 -0.98 -11.81 6.54
N LEU A 190 -0.82 -11.49 7.82
CA LEU A 190 -0.15 -10.27 8.26
C LEU A 190 1.28 -10.17 7.70
N VAL A 191 2.09 -11.23 7.84
CA VAL A 191 3.47 -11.24 7.31
C VAL A 191 3.48 -10.99 5.81
N CYS A 192 2.56 -11.62 5.08
CA CYS A 192 2.47 -11.46 3.63
C CYS A 192 2.02 -10.04 3.24
N GLN A 193 1.04 -9.47 3.93
CA GLN A 193 0.56 -8.11 3.70
C GLN A 193 1.62 -7.06 4.02
N LEU A 194 2.39 -7.24 5.12
CA LEU A 194 3.47 -6.34 5.53
C LEU A 194 4.61 -6.26 4.49
N SER A 195 4.72 -7.21 3.57
CA SER A 195 5.69 -7.13 2.48
C SER A 195 5.52 -5.86 1.62
N PHE A 196 4.31 -5.34 1.46
CA PHE A 196 4.04 -4.12 0.71
C PHE A 196 4.59 -2.84 1.39
N PRO A 197 4.21 -2.51 2.64
CA PRO A 197 4.79 -1.37 3.34
C PRO A 197 6.31 -1.51 3.55
N ILE A 198 6.82 -2.74 3.76
CA ILE A 198 8.27 -2.98 3.81
C ILE A 198 8.92 -2.61 2.47
N TRP A 199 8.32 -3.04 1.35
CA TRP A 199 8.82 -2.69 0.02
C TRP A 199 8.80 -1.17 -0.21
N LEU A 200 7.72 -0.47 0.15
CA LEU A 200 7.65 1.00 0.07
C LEU A 200 8.78 1.66 0.86
N PHE A 201 9.03 1.21 2.09
CA PHE A 201 10.12 1.73 2.94
C PHE A 201 11.49 1.56 2.27
N LEU A 202 11.77 0.37 1.75
CA LEU A 202 13.04 0.07 1.09
C LEU A 202 13.24 0.91 -0.17
N ILE A 203 12.18 1.13 -0.94
CA ILE A 203 12.20 2.03 -2.11
C ILE A 203 12.46 3.48 -1.68
N GLY A 204 11.82 3.96 -0.61
CA GLY A 204 12.10 5.29 -0.04
C GLY A 204 13.57 5.48 0.34
N LEU A 205 14.17 4.49 1.01
CA LEU A 205 15.60 4.48 1.32
C LEU A 205 16.49 4.48 0.07
N TYR A 206 16.10 3.73 -0.96
CA TYR A 206 16.82 3.68 -2.22
C TYR A 206 16.82 5.04 -2.93
N LEU A 207 15.67 5.71 -3.02
CA LEU A 207 15.56 7.00 -3.69
C LEU A 207 16.42 8.06 -3.03
N ILE A 208 16.43 8.11 -1.69
CA ILE A 208 17.33 8.99 -0.94
C ILE A 208 18.79 8.69 -1.31
N LYS A 209 19.20 7.41 -1.28
CA LYS A 209 20.60 7.00 -1.56
C LYS A 209 21.06 7.27 -2.99
N VAL A 210 20.21 7.08 -4.00
CA VAL A 210 20.58 7.32 -5.39
C VAL A 210 20.80 8.81 -5.64
N GLU A 211 19.98 9.67 -5.04
CA GLU A 211 20.09 11.10 -5.26
C GLU A 211 21.33 11.70 -4.60
N TYR A 212 21.75 11.18 -3.43
CA TYR A 212 23.05 11.54 -2.82
C TYR A 212 24.27 11.17 -3.68
N ARG A 213 24.18 10.17 -4.58
CA ARG A 213 25.30 9.75 -5.45
C ARG A 213 25.43 10.58 -6.73
N ILE A 214 24.41 11.36 -7.10
CA ILE A 214 24.44 12.23 -8.26
C ILE A 214 24.55 13.67 -7.73
N PRO A 215 25.77 14.16 -7.36
CA PRO A 215 25.93 15.58 -7.09
C PRO A 215 25.54 16.34 -8.36
N ASN A 216 24.74 17.38 -8.18
CA ASN A 216 24.15 18.17 -9.25
C ASN A 216 25.24 18.68 -10.19
N LYS A 217 25.45 18.01 -11.33
CA LYS A 217 26.53 18.33 -12.29
C LYS A 217 26.29 19.66 -13.02
N ASN A 218 25.17 20.32 -12.77
CA ASN A 218 24.72 21.53 -13.47
C ASN A 218 25.03 22.84 -12.70
N GLN A 219 25.96 22.84 -11.74
CA GLN A 219 26.32 24.05 -11.00
C GLN A 219 27.76 24.54 -11.24
N THR A 220 28.52 23.95 -12.17
CA THR A 220 29.88 24.41 -12.52
C THR A 220 30.03 25.10 -13.87
N ASP A 221 28.97 25.19 -14.69
CA ASP A 221 29.09 25.67 -16.08
C ASP A 221 28.46 27.05 -16.32
N LEU A 222 28.42 27.91 -15.29
CA LEU A 222 28.10 29.34 -15.43
C LEU A 222 28.94 30.16 -14.44
N ASN A 223 30.25 30.23 -14.70
CA ASN A 223 31.10 31.35 -14.31
C ASN A 223 31.64 31.99 -15.59
#